data_AF-A0A0R3QJ08-F1
#
_entry.id   AF-A0A0R3QJ08-F1
#
_cell.length_a   1.000
_cell.length_b   1.000
_cell.length_c   1.000
_cell.angle_alpha   90.00
_cell.angle_beta   90.00
_cell.angle_gamma   90.00
#
_symmetry.space_group_name_H-M   'P 1'
#
loop_
_entity.id
_entity.type
_entity.pdbx_description
1 polymer ?
#
loop_
_entity_poly.entity_id
_entity_poly.type
_entity_poly.pdbx_seq_one_letter_code
_entity_poly.pdbx_strand_id
1 'polypeptide(L)'
;MNLHEPIDIFEATEWYVYLLSLDEYSPHALLGVGEGVGNDAKWQFAVDLTLRCLVSGVWKFSVPNILDELGLTSAEEFCAQLSQFDPFALSEDGEKYWLDSYMVASSVCSSVVSRHLISADGPVFSSGFFEEIDGLFSLSGVAWCEGSLILISS
;
A
#
# COMPACT_ATOMS: atom_id res chain seq x y z
N MET A 1 -21.34 20.73 3.87
CA MET A 1 -20.00 20.37 3.37
C MET A 1 -19.33 19.61 4.48
N ASN A 2 -19.26 18.28 4.37
CA ASN A 2 -18.38 17.52 5.26
C ASN A 2 -16.97 17.78 4.76
N LEU A 3 -16.16 18.48 5.56
CA LEU A 3 -14.75 18.65 5.28
C LEU A 3 -14.10 17.32 5.66
N HIS A 4 -13.72 16.54 4.66
CA HIS A 4 -12.93 15.33 4.89
C HIS A 4 -11.50 15.73 5.29
N GLU A 5 -10.93 15.01 6.24
CA GLU A 5 -9.53 15.20 6.63
C GLU A 5 -8.61 14.68 5.52
N PRO A 6 -7.50 15.37 5.22
CA PRO A 6 -6.48 14.83 4.34
C PRO A 6 -5.74 13.68 5.02
N ILE A 7 -5.24 12.74 4.22
CA ILE A 7 -4.37 11.67 4.71
C ILE A 7 -2.99 12.26 5.00
N ASP A 8 -2.47 12.00 6.20
CA ASP A 8 -1.04 12.18 6.48
C ASP A 8 -0.26 11.03 5.82
N ILE A 9 0.27 11.31 4.63
CA ILE A 9 0.97 10.31 3.82
C ILE A 9 2.21 9.78 4.55
N PHE A 10 2.89 10.61 5.34
CA PHE A 10 4.09 10.21 6.07
C PHE A 10 3.73 9.16 7.11
N GLU A 11 2.84 9.52 8.04
CA GLU A 11 2.43 8.63 9.13
C GLU A 11 1.76 7.36 8.61
N ALA A 12 0.87 7.48 7.62
CA ALA A 12 0.18 6.33 7.05
C ALA A 12 1.14 5.37 6.32
N THR A 13 2.10 5.89 5.54
CA THR A 13 3.09 5.05 4.85
C THR A 13 3.94 4.29 5.86
N GLU A 14 4.49 4.98 6.87
CA GLU A 14 5.31 4.35 7.90
C GLU A 14 4.55 3.25 8.65
N TRP A 15 3.31 3.55 9.04
CA TRP A 15 2.44 2.59 9.73
C TRP A 15 2.19 1.33 8.89
N TYR A 16 1.79 1.46 7.63
CA TYR A 16 1.45 0.29 6.80
C TYR A 16 2.68 -0.51 6.38
N VAL A 17 3.82 0.15 6.11
CA VAL A 17 5.09 -0.54 5.86
C VAL A 17 5.50 -1.36 7.07
N TYR A 18 5.35 -0.80 8.28
CA TYR A 18 5.57 -1.54 9.52
C TYR A 18 4.56 -2.68 9.70
N LEU A 19 3.27 -2.44 9.47
CA LEU A 19 2.21 -3.43 9.66
C LEU A 19 2.48 -4.69 8.82
N LEU A 20 2.81 -4.54 7.54
CA LEU A 20 3.14 -5.67 6.66
C LEU A 20 4.49 -6.33 6.97
N SER A 21 5.30 -5.74 7.84
CA SER A 21 6.49 -6.40 8.39
C SER A 21 6.17 -7.38 9.52
N LEU A 22 4.96 -7.31 10.08
CA LEU A 22 4.51 -8.18 11.17
C LEU A 22 3.73 -9.39 10.66
N ASP A 23 2.92 -9.23 9.61
CA ASP A 23 2.08 -10.28 9.03
C ASP A 23 1.75 -9.98 7.55
N GLU A 24 1.06 -10.91 6.90
CA GLU A 24 0.49 -10.70 5.58
C GLU A 24 -0.87 -9.99 5.62
N TYR A 25 -1.11 -9.09 4.68
CA TYR A 25 -2.36 -8.34 4.58
C TYR A 25 -2.79 -8.18 3.13
N SER A 26 -4.11 -8.19 2.89
CA SER A 26 -4.67 -7.81 1.60
C SER A 26 -4.72 -6.27 1.45
N PRO A 27 -4.85 -5.74 0.22
CA PRO A 27 -4.95 -4.29 0.00
C PRO A 27 -6.09 -3.63 0.79
N HIS A 28 -7.16 -4.37 1.11
CA HIS A 28 -8.29 -3.85 1.87
C HIS A 28 -7.91 -3.39 3.28
N ALA A 29 -6.83 -3.92 3.88
CA ALA A 29 -6.34 -3.47 5.18
C ALA A 29 -5.92 -1.98 5.18
N LEU A 30 -5.53 -1.45 4.01
CA LEU A 30 -5.08 -0.06 3.86
C LEU A 30 -6.23 0.96 3.93
N LEU A 31 -7.48 0.50 3.84
CA LEU A 31 -8.67 1.35 3.95
C LEU A 31 -8.95 1.81 5.38
N GLY A 32 -8.23 1.26 6.36
CA GLY A 32 -8.27 1.70 7.76
C GLY A 32 -7.66 3.09 8.01
N VAL A 33 -7.11 3.75 6.98
CA VAL A 33 -6.46 5.06 7.11
C VAL A 33 -7.46 6.16 7.49
N GLY A 34 -7.38 6.66 8.73
CA GLY A 34 -8.12 7.84 9.22
C GLY A 34 -9.65 7.70 9.29
N GLU A 35 -10.24 7.90 10.47
CA GLU A 35 -11.70 7.79 10.65
C GLU A 35 -12.49 8.93 9.96
N GLY A 36 -11.88 10.08 9.68
CA GLY A 36 -12.50 11.25 9.02
C GLY A 36 -12.25 11.38 7.51
N VAL A 37 -11.46 10.49 6.94
CA VAL A 37 -11.05 10.53 5.52
C VAL A 37 -12.19 10.02 4.64
N GLY A 38 -12.42 10.67 3.49
CA GLY A 38 -13.43 10.23 2.52
C GLY A 38 -13.04 8.92 1.82
N ASN A 39 -14.04 8.11 1.44
CA ASN A 39 -13.82 6.80 0.82
C ASN A 39 -12.92 6.86 -0.42
N ASP A 40 -13.14 7.82 -1.32
CA ASP A 40 -12.32 7.98 -2.53
C ASP A 40 -10.85 8.24 -2.20
N ALA A 41 -10.57 9.03 -1.17
CA ALA A 41 -9.20 9.30 -0.73
C ALA A 41 -8.54 8.04 -0.12
N LYS A 42 -9.30 7.25 0.65
CA LYS A 42 -8.84 5.96 1.19
C LYS A 42 -8.54 4.97 0.07
N TRP A 43 -9.44 4.87 -0.90
CA TRP A 43 -9.27 4.00 -2.06
C TRP A 43 -8.03 4.41 -2.86
N GLN A 44 -7.92 5.69 -3.20
CA GLN A 44 -6.77 6.21 -3.94
C GLN A 44 -5.45 5.96 -3.18
N PHE A 45 -5.40 6.22 -1.88
CA PHE A 45 -4.22 5.93 -1.06
C PHE A 45 -3.86 4.44 -1.03
N ALA A 46 -4.85 3.55 -0.86
CA ALA A 46 -4.61 2.13 -0.84
C ALA A 46 -4.03 1.62 -2.17
N VAL A 47 -4.53 2.11 -3.31
CA VAL A 47 -3.98 1.81 -4.64
C VAL A 47 -2.55 2.37 -4.76
N ASP A 48 -2.36 3.62 -4.38
CA ASP A 48 -1.07 4.32 -4.50
C ASP A 48 0.03 3.66 -3.67
N LEU A 49 -0.26 3.31 -2.42
CA LEU A 49 0.71 2.65 -1.55
C LEU A 49 0.99 1.22 -2.00
N THR A 50 -0.04 0.48 -2.40
CA THR A 50 0.11 -0.90 -2.92
C THR A 50 1.02 -0.92 -4.15
N LEU A 51 0.77 -0.04 -5.12
CA LEU A 51 1.60 0.11 -6.32
C LEU A 51 3.05 0.41 -5.96
N ARG A 52 3.26 1.44 -5.13
CA ARG A 52 4.60 1.88 -4.72
C ARG A 52 5.37 0.76 -4.07
N CYS A 53 4.75 0.06 -3.12
CA CYS A 53 5.42 -0.99 -2.39
C CYS A 53 5.73 -2.22 -3.25
N LEU A 54 4.82 -2.63 -4.14
CA LEU A 54 5.05 -3.79 -5.01
C LEU A 54 6.10 -3.50 -6.09
N VAL A 55 6.03 -2.34 -6.75
CA VAL A 55 6.96 -1.96 -7.83
C VAL A 55 8.37 -1.67 -7.31
N SER A 56 8.50 -1.09 -6.11
CA SER A 56 9.80 -0.88 -5.45
C SER A 56 10.37 -2.14 -4.77
N GLY A 57 9.59 -3.22 -4.70
CA GLY A 57 9.96 -4.42 -3.98
C GLY A 57 10.04 -4.24 -2.46
N VAL A 58 9.44 -3.19 -1.89
CA VAL A 58 9.22 -3.06 -0.44
C VAL A 58 8.28 -4.16 0.02
N TRP A 59 7.20 -4.40 -0.71
CA TRP A 59 6.34 -5.57 -0.51
C TRP A 59 6.48 -6.56 -1.66
N LYS A 60 5.95 -7.75 -1.43
CA LYS A 60 5.76 -8.78 -2.44
C LYS A 60 4.43 -9.49 -2.17
N PHE A 61 3.90 -10.15 -3.19
CA PHE A 61 2.80 -11.08 -2.98
C PHE A 61 3.23 -12.23 -2.08
N SER A 62 2.38 -12.60 -1.13
CA SER A 62 2.62 -13.71 -0.22
C SER A 62 2.41 -15.05 -0.93
N VAL A 63 1.38 -15.13 -1.78
CA VAL A 63 1.09 -16.30 -2.60
C VAL A 63 1.99 -16.29 -3.85
N PRO A 64 2.82 -17.33 -4.06
CA PRO A 64 3.60 -17.45 -5.29
C PRO A 64 2.70 -17.50 -6.52
N ASN A 65 3.07 -16.79 -7.59
CA ASN A 65 2.38 -16.78 -8.89
C ASN A 65 0.94 -16.25 -8.88
N ILE A 66 0.51 -15.50 -7.86
CA ILE A 66 -0.85 -14.91 -7.83
C ILE A 66 -1.16 -14.07 -9.07
N LEU A 67 -0.16 -13.39 -9.64
CA LEU A 67 -0.33 -12.63 -10.88
C LEU A 67 -0.74 -13.56 -12.04
N ASP A 68 -0.10 -14.72 -12.19
CA ASP A 68 -0.44 -15.69 -13.23
C ASP A 68 -1.86 -16.25 -13.04
N GLU A 69 -2.26 -16.50 -11.79
CA GLU A 69 -3.61 -16.97 -11.44
C GLU A 69 -4.68 -15.94 -11.79
N LEU A 70 -4.36 -14.65 -11.66
CA LEU A 70 -5.21 -13.53 -12.07
C LEU A 70 -5.09 -13.19 -13.56
N GLY A 71 -4.21 -13.87 -14.31
CA GLY A 71 -3.96 -13.59 -15.73
C GLY A 71 -3.25 -12.25 -15.98
N LEU A 72 -2.47 -11.79 -15.01
CA LEU A 72 -1.72 -10.54 -15.02
C LEU A 72 -0.22 -10.78 -15.18
N THR A 73 0.49 -9.81 -15.73
CA THR A 73 1.92 -9.91 -16.03
C THR A 73 2.79 -9.07 -15.11
N SER A 74 2.20 -8.14 -14.35
CA SER A 74 2.95 -7.18 -13.53
C SER A 74 2.16 -6.69 -12.31
N ALA A 75 2.87 -6.09 -11.35
CA ALA A 75 2.26 -5.43 -10.20
C ALA A 75 1.46 -4.18 -10.61
N GLU A 76 1.91 -3.49 -11.65
CA GLU A 76 1.23 -2.35 -12.25
C GLU A 76 -0.13 -2.74 -12.82
N GLU A 77 -0.20 -3.87 -13.55
CA GLU A 77 -1.48 -4.41 -14.04
C GLU A 77 -2.40 -4.82 -12.89
N PHE A 78 -1.86 -5.40 -11.82
CA PHE A 78 -2.63 -5.70 -10.61
C PHE A 78 -3.24 -4.44 -9.98
N CYS A 79 -2.43 -3.38 -9.82
CA CYS A 79 -2.91 -2.13 -9.23
C CYS A 79 -3.89 -1.39 -10.15
N ALA A 80 -3.75 -1.54 -11.47
CA ALA A 80 -4.72 -1.02 -12.44
C ALA A 80 -6.07 -1.74 -12.37
N GLN A 81 -6.11 -3.02 -11.99
CA GLN A 81 -7.37 -3.71 -11.66
C GLN A 81 -7.92 -3.22 -10.32
N LEU A 82 -7.06 -3.11 -9.30
CA LEU A 82 -7.43 -2.63 -7.96
C LEU A 82 -8.07 -1.21 -8.00
N SER A 83 -7.64 -0.35 -8.92
CA SER A 83 -8.20 1.00 -9.11
C SER A 83 -9.56 1.03 -9.81
N GLN A 84 -10.02 -0.08 -10.37
CA GLN A 84 -11.31 -0.19 -11.07
C GLN A 84 -12.43 -0.74 -10.19
N PHE A 85 -12.09 -1.47 -9.12
CA PHE A 85 -13.07 -2.07 -8.21
C PHE A 85 -13.23 -1.23 -6.94
N ASP A 86 -14.43 -0.69 -6.71
CA ASP A 86 -14.75 0.05 -5.49
C ASP A 86 -14.67 -0.89 -4.26
N PRO A 87 -13.74 -0.65 -3.32
CA PRO A 87 -13.61 -1.49 -2.14
C PRO A 87 -14.77 -1.37 -1.15
N PHE A 88 -15.60 -0.34 -1.26
CA PHE A 88 -16.77 -0.11 -0.39
C PHE A 88 -18.06 -0.69 -0.98
N ALA A 89 -18.00 -1.17 -2.23
CA ALA A 89 -19.10 -1.82 -2.95
C ALA A 89 -18.57 -2.99 -3.80
N LEU A 90 -17.79 -3.88 -3.18
CA LEU A 90 -17.07 -4.96 -3.87
C LEU A 90 -18.00 -5.90 -4.64
N SER A 91 -17.64 -6.14 -5.89
CA SER A 91 -18.14 -7.27 -6.69
C SER A 91 -17.31 -8.52 -6.40
N GLU A 92 -17.84 -9.70 -6.78
CA GLU A 92 -17.09 -10.98 -6.68
C GLU A 92 -15.74 -10.94 -7.40
N ASP A 93 -15.64 -10.20 -8.52
CA ASP A 93 -14.37 -10.02 -9.22
C ASP A 93 -13.43 -9.07 -8.46
N GLY A 94 -13.96 -8.05 -7.79
CA GLY A 94 -13.19 -7.14 -6.96
C GLY A 94 -12.60 -7.80 -5.72
N GLU A 95 -13.30 -8.77 -5.13
CA GLU A 95 -12.84 -9.53 -3.95
C GLU A 95 -11.48 -10.22 -4.21
N LYS A 96 -11.27 -10.73 -5.43
CA LYS A 96 -10.00 -11.38 -5.82
C LYS A 96 -8.78 -10.47 -5.64
N TYR A 97 -8.96 -9.18 -5.89
CA TYR A 97 -7.90 -8.17 -5.79
C TYR A 97 -7.81 -7.57 -4.39
N TRP A 98 -8.96 -7.24 -3.78
CA TRP A 98 -9.01 -6.53 -2.51
C TRP A 98 -8.85 -7.43 -1.28
N LEU A 99 -9.32 -8.67 -1.35
CA LEU A 99 -9.42 -9.58 -0.20
C LEU A 99 -8.51 -10.81 -0.36
N ASP A 100 -8.44 -11.38 -1.56
CA ASP A 100 -7.74 -12.68 -1.75
C ASP A 100 -6.26 -12.53 -2.15
N SER A 101 -5.82 -11.33 -2.51
CA SER A 101 -4.43 -11.06 -2.92
C SER A 101 -3.59 -10.53 -1.76
N TYR A 102 -2.99 -11.43 -0.99
CA TYR A 102 -2.19 -11.06 0.18
C TYR A 102 -0.78 -10.59 -0.19
N MET A 103 -0.33 -9.56 0.52
CA MET A 103 1.00 -8.96 0.42
C MET A 103 1.73 -9.11 1.75
N VAL A 104 3.05 -9.20 1.68
CA VAL A 104 3.94 -9.31 2.85
C VAL A 104 5.19 -8.48 2.62
N ALA A 105 5.83 -8.05 3.69
CA ALA A 105 7.13 -7.39 3.61
C ALA A 105 8.16 -8.26 2.87
N SER A 106 8.92 -7.60 1.99
CA SER A 106 10.15 -8.19 1.45
C SER A 106 11.27 -8.15 2.49
N SER A 107 12.37 -8.84 2.21
CA SER A 107 13.58 -8.74 3.04
C SER A 107 14.13 -7.31 3.09
N VAL A 108 13.93 -6.51 2.04
CA VAL A 108 14.31 -5.09 2.01
C VAL A 108 13.47 -4.33 3.03
N CYS A 109 12.15 -4.46 2.99
CA CYS A 109 11.25 -3.81 3.95
C CYS A 109 11.57 -4.20 5.39
N SER A 110 11.68 -5.50 5.69
CA SER A 110 12.03 -5.94 7.05
C SER A 110 13.37 -5.37 7.52
N SER A 111 14.34 -5.24 6.61
CA SER A 111 15.63 -4.65 6.91
C SER A 111 15.54 -3.16 7.23
N VAL A 112 14.78 -2.38 6.44
CA VAL A 112 14.53 -0.96 6.69
C VAL A 112 13.80 -0.78 8.03
N VAL A 113 12.69 -1.47 8.24
CA VAL A 113 11.93 -1.41 9.51
C VAL A 113 12.84 -1.72 10.70
N SER A 114 13.67 -2.76 10.62
CA SER A 114 14.59 -3.14 11.71
C SER A 114 15.62 -2.05 12.06
N ARG A 115 16.06 -1.24 11.09
CA ARG A 115 17.02 -0.15 11.31
C ARG A 115 16.37 1.06 11.96
N HIS A 116 15.12 1.32 11.63
CA HIS A 116 14.44 2.56 11.99
C HIS A 116 13.51 2.45 13.19
N LEU A 117 13.03 1.24 13.53
CA LEU A 117 12.13 1.01 14.65
C LEU A 117 12.83 1.27 15.99
N ILE A 118 12.36 2.29 16.72
CA ILE A 118 12.84 2.67 18.05
C ILE A 118 12.07 1.92 19.14
N SER A 119 10.76 1.77 18.96
CA SER A 119 9.85 1.13 19.93
C SER A 119 8.75 0.40 19.19
N ALA A 120 8.40 -0.82 19.63
CA ALA A 120 7.34 -1.64 19.03
C ALA A 120 5.98 -1.52 19.74
N ASP A 121 5.96 -1.19 21.05
CA ASP A 121 4.73 -1.14 21.87
C ASP A 121 3.80 0.03 21.51
N GLY A 122 4.35 0.99 20.77
CA GLY A 122 3.68 1.94 19.91
C GLY A 122 4.72 2.30 18.87
N PRO A 123 4.54 1.92 17.58
CA PRO A 123 5.61 2.02 16.61
C PRO A 123 6.10 3.46 16.50
N VAL A 124 7.33 3.67 16.96
CA VAL A 124 8.05 4.94 16.83
C VAL A 124 9.24 4.69 15.93
N PHE A 125 9.34 5.47 14.87
CA PHE A 125 10.45 5.40 13.92
C PHE A 125 11.40 6.58 14.10
N SER A 126 12.66 6.37 13.73
CA SER A 126 13.59 7.47 13.54
C SER A 126 13.18 8.32 12.33
N SER A 127 13.49 9.62 12.37
CA SER A 127 13.06 10.64 11.38
C SER A 127 13.66 10.49 9.97
N GLY A 128 14.23 9.33 9.64
CA GLY A 128 14.72 9.00 8.30
C GLY A 128 13.99 7.80 7.69
N PHE A 129 12.98 7.26 8.36
CA PHE A 129 12.32 6.02 7.95
C PHE A 129 11.52 6.23 6.67
N PHE A 130 10.60 7.20 6.66
CA PHE A 130 9.90 7.58 5.44
C PHE A 130 10.84 7.97 4.31
N GLU A 131 11.89 8.77 4.56
CA GLU A 131 12.84 9.19 3.52
C GLU A 131 13.57 8.00 2.89
N GLU A 132 13.90 6.97 3.68
CA GLU A 132 14.51 5.76 3.16
C GLU A 132 13.51 4.95 2.31
N ILE A 133 12.25 4.86 2.74
CA ILE A 133 11.17 4.22 1.96
C ILE A 133 10.87 4.97 0.66
N ASP A 134 10.68 6.28 0.72
CA ASP A 134 10.44 7.11 -0.48
C ASP A 134 11.68 7.16 -1.39
N GLY A 135 12.88 6.97 -0.83
CA GLY A 135 14.11 6.71 -1.59
C GLY A 135 14.03 5.42 -2.41
N LEU A 136 13.49 4.33 -1.84
CA LEU A 136 13.24 3.08 -2.58
C LEU A 136 12.18 3.28 -3.67
N PHE A 137 11.11 4.03 -3.37
CA PHE A 137 10.10 4.39 -4.36
C PHE A 137 10.67 5.21 -5.52
N SER A 138 11.53 6.17 -5.20
CA SER A 138 12.22 7.03 -6.19
C SER A 138 13.10 6.24 -7.14
N LEU A 139 13.83 5.23 -6.64
CA LEU A 139 14.68 4.36 -7.47
C LEU A 139 13.87 3.56 -8.51
N SER A 140 12.59 3.31 -8.23
CA SER A 140 11.66 2.62 -9.12
C SER A 140 10.72 3.57 -9.87
N GLY A 141 10.90 4.89 -9.79
CA GLY A 141 10.07 5.87 -10.49
C GLY A 141 8.65 6.00 -9.96
N VAL A 142 8.43 5.63 -8.69
CA VAL A 142 7.11 5.65 -8.03
C VAL A 142 7.10 6.49 -6.75
N ALA A 143 7.98 7.50 -6.66
CA ALA A 143 8.05 8.37 -5.48
C ALA A 143 6.70 9.06 -5.16
N TRP A 144 6.50 9.48 -3.91
CA TRP A 144 5.31 10.25 -3.54
C TRP A 144 5.22 11.59 -4.28
N CYS A 145 6.34 12.19 -4.66
CA CYS A 145 6.37 13.44 -5.43
C CYS A 145 5.80 13.31 -6.86
N GLU A 146 5.67 12.09 -7.38
CA GLU A 146 5.03 11.82 -8.68
C GLU A 146 3.49 11.92 -8.61
N GLY A 147 2.91 11.99 -7.40
CA GLY A 147 1.46 11.98 -7.20
C GLY A 147 0.84 10.63 -7.55
N SER A 148 -0.48 10.59 -7.76
CA SER A 148 -1.18 9.35 -8.09
C SER A 148 -0.86 8.90 -9.52
N LEU A 149 -0.25 7.73 -9.66
CA LEU A 149 0.18 7.17 -10.95
C LEU A 149 -0.95 6.41 -11.66
N ILE A 150 -1.90 5.89 -10.88
CA ILE A 150 -3.11 5.23 -11.34
C ILE A 150 -4.28 5.89 -10.62
N LEU A 151 -5.24 6.42 -11.37
CA LEU A 151 -6.44 7.03 -10.81
C LEU A 151 -7.53 5.97 -10.63
N ILE A 152 -8.28 6.12 -9.53
CA ILE A 152 -9.48 5.30 -9.30
C ILE A 152 -10.57 5.63 -10.33
N SER A 153 -11.37 4.63 -10.67
CA SER A 153 -12.54 4.78 -11.53
C SER A 153 -13.80 4.98 -10.69
N SER A 154 -13.96 6.20 -10.16
CA SER A 154 -15.15 6.65 -9.40
C SER A 154 -16.31 7.05 -10.31
#